data_AF-A0A7C2SDE2-F1
#
_entry.id   AF-A0A7C2SDE2-F1
#
_cell.length_a   1.000
_cell.length_b   1.000
_cell.length_c   1.000
_cell.angle_alpha   90.00
_cell.angle_beta   90.00
_cell.angle_gamma   90.00
#
_symmetry.space_group_name_H-M   'P 1'
#
loop_
_entity.id
_entity.type
_entity.pdbx_description
1 polymer ?
#
loop_
_entity_poly.entity_id
_entity_poly.type
_entity_poly.pdbx_seq_one_letter_code
_entity_poly.pdbx_strand_id
1 'polypeptide(L)'
;PILLRPVDDLELTVRSANCLKAENIYFIGDLVQRSEMELLKTPNLGKKSLTEIKDVLAKHGLSLGVALESWPPVELQNLSDKSA
;
A
#
# COMPACT_ATOMS: atom_id res chain seq x y z
N PRO A 1 -9.85 -4.38 10.61
CA PRO A 1 -8.39 -4.09 10.60
C PRO A 1 -8.04 -3.14 9.46
N ILE A 2 -7.31 -2.06 9.72
CA ILE A 2 -6.96 -1.06 8.69
C ILE A 2 -6.12 -1.66 7.56
N LEU A 3 -5.29 -2.67 7.86
CA LEU A 3 -4.40 -3.33 6.90
C LEU A 3 -5.16 -4.00 5.74
N LEU A 4 -6.36 -4.53 5.99
CA LEU A 4 -7.21 -5.18 5.00
C LEU A 4 -7.94 -4.20 4.08
N ARG A 5 -7.86 -2.89 4.33
CA ARG A 5 -8.51 -1.90 3.49
C ARG A 5 -7.72 -1.69 2.19
N PRO A 6 -8.40 -1.39 1.08
CA PRO A 6 -7.72 -1.04 -0.16
C PRO A 6 -6.97 0.29 0.01
N VAL A 7 -5.90 0.47 -0.77
CA VAL A 7 -5.17 1.75 -0.83
C VAL A 7 -6.01 2.89 -1.39
N ASP A 8 -7.12 2.58 -2.09
CA ASP A 8 -8.09 3.57 -2.57
C ASP A 8 -8.83 4.28 -1.43
N ASP A 9 -9.01 3.61 -0.27
CA ASP A 9 -9.65 4.19 0.92
C ASP A 9 -8.75 5.20 1.65
N LEU A 10 -7.46 5.27 1.31
CA LEU A 10 -6.50 6.20 1.92
C LEU A 10 -6.63 7.63 1.37
N GLU A 11 -7.60 7.90 0.50
CA GLU A 11 -7.83 9.22 -0.14
C GLU A 11 -6.55 9.78 -0.80
N LEU A 12 -5.69 8.89 -1.31
CA LEU A 12 -4.48 9.27 -2.03
C LEU A 12 -4.84 9.92 -3.37
N THR A 13 -3.93 10.73 -3.91
CA THR A 13 -4.06 11.22 -5.28
C THR A 13 -4.20 10.06 -6.27
N VAL A 14 -4.96 10.28 -7.34
CA VAL A 14 -5.15 9.31 -8.44
C VAL A 14 -3.80 8.79 -8.97
N ARG A 15 -2.77 9.65 -9.01
CA ARG A 15 -1.41 9.24 -9.37
C ARG A 15 -0.83 8.24 -8.37
N SER A 16 -0.82 8.58 -7.08
CA SER A 16 -0.27 7.72 -6.04
C SER A 16 -0.99 6.37 -5.99
N ALA A 17 -2.33 6.35 -6.03
CA ALA A 17 -3.12 5.13 -6.08
C ALA A 17 -2.81 4.27 -7.32
N ASN A 18 -2.71 4.89 -8.51
CA ASN A 18 -2.38 4.16 -9.74
C ASN A 18 -0.93 3.62 -9.74
N CYS A 19 0.01 4.32 -9.12
CA CYS A 19 1.39 3.84 -8.98
C CYS A 19 1.46 2.61 -8.08
N LEU A 20 0.72 2.62 -6.97
CA LEU A 20 0.62 1.48 -6.07
C LEU A 20 0.00 0.26 -6.77
N LYS A 21 -1.10 0.47 -7.51
CA LYS A 21 -1.72 -0.60 -8.32
C LYS A 21 -0.77 -1.16 -9.37
N ALA A 22 0.04 -0.33 -10.02
CA ALA A 22 1.05 -0.77 -10.99
C ALA A 22 2.13 -1.67 -10.36
N GLU A 23 2.42 -1.47 -9.06
CA GLU A 23 3.34 -2.31 -8.27
C GLU A 23 2.64 -3.51 -7.61
N ASN A 24 1.39 -3.82 -8.00
CA ASN A 24 0.55 -4.85 -7.40
C ASN A 24 0.26 -4.63 -5.90
N ILE A 25 0.23 -3.37 -5.47
CA ILE A 25 -0.10 -2.97 -4.09
C ILE A 25 -1.57 -2.52 -4.09
N TYR A 26 -2.45 -3.40 -3.63
CA TYR A 26 -3.89 -3.15 -3.58
C TYR A 26 -4.36 -2.80 -2.17
N PHE A 27 -3.70 -3.33 -1.15
CA PHE A 27 -4.10 -3.16 0.25
C PHE A 27 -3.07 -2.36 1.04
N ILE A 28 -3.54 -1.75 2.14
CA ILE A 28 -2.67 -1.01 3.07
C ILE A 28 -1.61 -1.94 3.67
N GLY A 29 -1.96 -3.20 3.94
CA GLY A 29 -1.01 -4.20 4.43
C GLY A 29 0.15 -4.48 3.47
N ASP A 30 -0.12 -4.50 2.16
CA ASP A 30 0.94 -4.63 1.14
C ASP A 30 1.83 -3.38 1.12
N LEU A 31 1.22 -2.20 1.23
CA LEU A 31 1.91 -0.92 1.21
C LEU A 31 2.89 -0.77 2.39
N VAL A 32 2.45 -1.09 3.62
CA VAL A 32 3.29 -0.92 4.81
C VAL A 32 4.51 -1.84 4.84
N GLN A 33 4.47 -2.98 4.14
CA GLN A 33 5.63 -3.87 4.02
C GLN A 33 6.68 -3.35 3.04
N ARG A 34 6.29 -2.48 2.12
CA ARG A 34 7.23 -1.88 1.16
C ARG A 34 8.09 -0.84 1.84
N SER A 35 9.38 -0.87 1.50
CA SER A 35 10.32 0.13 1.97
C SER A 35 10.25 1.38 1.10
N GLU A 36 10.58 2.52 1.71
CA GLU A 36 10.69 3.80 1.01
C GLU A 36 11.65 3.72 -0.21
N MET A 37 12.72 2.94 -0.07
CA MET A 37 13.72 2.76 -1.12
C MET A 37 13.18 1.95 -2.30
N GLU A 38 12.35 0.93 -2.07
CA GLU A 38 11.70 0.17 -3.13
C GLU A 38 10.71 1.04 -3.91
N LEU A 39 9.90 1.82 -3.20
CA LEU A 39 8.96 2.74 -3.83
C LEU A 39 9.69 3.80 -4.66
N LEU A 40 10.81 4.34 -4.18
CA LEU A 40 11.63 5.31 -4.94
C LEU A 40 12.35 4.72 -6.16
N LYS A 41 12.60 3.41 -6.20
CA LYS A 41 13.15 2.74 -7.39
C LYS A 41 12.10 2.60 -8.49
N THR A 42 10.82 2.71 -8.14
CA THR A 42 9.71 2.60 -9.09
C THR A 42 9.66 3.86 -9.94
N PRO A 43 9.75 3.77 -11.28
CA PRO A 43 9.83 4.96 -12.15
C PRO A 43 8.57 5.83 -12.09
N ASN A 44 7.42 5.26 -11.73
CA ASN A 44 6.15 5.97 -11.64
C ASN A 44 5.96 6.72 -10.32
N LEU A 45 6.76 6.41 -9.29
CA LEU A 45 6.56 6.85 -7.92
C LEU A 45 7.58 7.95 -7.57
N GLY A 46 7.15 9.21 -7.68
CA GLY A 46 8.00 10.37 -7.40
C GLY A 46 8.11 10.72 -5.92
N LYS A 47 9.07 11.59 -5.57
CA LYS A 47 9.25 12.13 -4.20
C LYS A 47 7.95 12.69 -3.59
N LYS A 48 7.14 13.38 -4.41
CA LYS A 48 5.86 13.96 -3.97
C LYS A 48 4.84 12.89 -3.55
N SER A 49 4.67 11.85 -4.36
CA SER A 49 3.78 10.72 -4.05
C SER A 49 4.28 9.94 -2.84
N LEU A 50 5.59 9.80 -2.68
CA LEU A 50 6.18 9.15 -1.51
C LEU A 50 5.89 9.91 -0.22
N THR A 51 6.08 11.23 -0.21
CA THR A 51 5.75 12.08 0.95
C THR A 51 4.27 11.99 1.29
N GLU A 52 3.39 12.05 0.28
CA GLU A 52 1.94 11.90 0.46
C GLU A 52 1.59 10.56 1.13
N ILE A 53 2.14 9.45 0.62
CA ILE A 53 1.94 8.12 1.19
C ILE A 53 2.41 8.08 2.65
N LYS A 54 3.60 8.62 2.95
CA LYS A 54 4.14 8.65 4.32
C LYS A 54 3.25 9.48 5.25
N ASP A 55 2.79 10.64 4.81
CA ASP A 55 1.94 11.51 5.61
C ASP A 55 0.59 10.84 5.91
N VAL A 56 -0.01 10.19 4.92
CA VAL A 56 -1.28 9.48 5.09
C VAL A 56 -1.12 8.26 6.00
N LEU A 57 -0.07 7.45 5.82
CA LEU A 57 0.23 6.35 6.72
C LEU A 57 0.45 6.85 8.16
N ALA A 58 1.20 7.94 8.34
CA ALA A 58 1.44 8.54 9.64
C ALA A 58 0.16 9.03 10.32
N LYS A 59 -0.82 9.59 9.57
CA LYS A 59 -2.14 9.96 10.12
C LYS A 59 -2.90 8.76 10.70
N HIS A 60 -2.65 7.57 10.16
CA HIS A 60 -3.24 6.32 10.64
C HIS A 60 -2.37 5.58 11.66
N GLY A 61 -1.24 6.16 12.08
CA GLY A 61 -0.29 5.53 13.00
C GLY A 61 0.50 4.37 12.36
N LEU A 62 0.63 4.37 11.04
CA LEU A 62 1.36 3.38 10.26
C LEU A 62 2.65 3.96 9.69
N SER A 63 3.58 3.08 9.33
CA SER A 63 4.86 3.42 8.71
C SER A 63 5.19 2.43 7.58
N LEU A 64 6.06 2.87 6.66
CA LEU A 64 6.61 2.03 5.60
C LEU A 64 7.74 1.14 6.15
N GLY A 65 7.93 -0.03 5.54
CA GLY A 65 8.94 -1.01 5.91
C GLY A 65 8.62 -1.80 7.19
N VAL A 66 7.35 -1.89 7.57
CA VAL A 66 6.90 -2.71 8.70
C VAL A 66 6.67 -4.13 8.23
N ALA A 67 7.45 -5.07 8.75
CA ALA A 67 7.23 -6.49 8.51
C ALA A 67 6.00 -6.96 9.30
N LEU A 68 4.98 -7.44 8.59
CA LEU A 68 3.77 -8.02 9.18
C LEU A 68 3.95 -9.54 9.25
N GLU A 69 3.97 -10.13 10.45
CA GLU A 69 4.18 -11.59 10.65
C GLU A 69 3.04 -12.47 10.11
N SER A 70 1.85 -11.91 9.86
CA SER A 70 0.66 -12.67 9.44
C SER A 70 -0.06 -12.03 8.26
N TRP A 71 0.71 -11.50 7.32
CA TRP A 71 0.18 -10.91 6.09
C TRP A 71 0.64 -11.71 4.85
N PRO A 72 -0.25 -11.98 3.87
CA PRO A 72 -1.69 -11.69 3.85
C PRO A 72 -2.50 -12.68 4.72
N PRO A 73 -3.57 -12.24 5.42
CA PRO A 73 -4.47 -13.14 6.12
C PRO A 73 -5.17 -14.10 5.15
N VAL A 74 -5.53 -15.30 5.63
CA VAL A 74 -6.20 -16.34 4.84
C VAL A 74 -7.52 -15.83 4.23
N GLU A 75 -8.20 -14.88 4.87
CA GLU A 75 -9.38 -14.24 4.28
C GLU A 75 -9.09 -13.47 2.98
N LEU A 76 -7.91 -12.87 2.81
CA LEU A 76 -7.55 -12.14 1.59
C LEU A 76 -7.25 -13.06 0.41
N GLN A 77 -6.68 -14.24 0.66
CA GLN A 77 -6.43 -15.24 -0.39
C GLN A 77 -7.74 -15.69 -1.05
N ASN A 78 -8.81 -15.80 -0.26
CA ASN A 78 -10.14 -16.15 -0.78
C ASN A 78 -10.82 -15.01 -1.58
N LEU A 79 -10.38 -13.76 -1.43
CA LEU A 79 -10.88 -12.59 -2.16
C LEU A 79 -10.20 -12.44 -3.53
N SER A 80 -8.90 -12.74 -3.62
CA SER A 80 -8.20 -12.77 -4.92
C SER A 80 -8.71 -13.89 -5.82
N ASP A 81 -9.09 -15.04 -5.25
CA ASP A 81 -9.55 -16.20 -6.01
C ASP A 81 -11.00 -16.07 -6.53
N LYS A 82 -11.83 -15.21 -5.90
CA LYS A 82 -13.25 -15.03 -6.28
C LYS A 82 -13.49 -14.02 -7.40
N SER A 83 -12.44 -13.39 -7.92
CA SER A 83 -12.55 -12.36 -8.97
C SER A 83 -12.05 -12.83 -10.34
N ALA A 84 -11.84 -14.14 -10.53
CA ALA A 84 -11.49 -14.76 -11.82
C ALA A 84 -12.73 -15.14 -12.63
#